data_AF-A0A2U9NTB7-F1
#
_entry.id   AF-A0A2U9NTB7-F1
#
_cell.length_a   1.000
_cell.length_b   1.000
_cell.length_c   1.000
_cell.angle_alpha   90.00
_cell.angle_beta   90.00
_cell.angle_gamma   90.00
#
_symmetry.space_group_name_H-M   'P 1'
#
loop_
_entity.id
_entity.type
_entity.pdbx_description
1 polymer ?
#
loop_
_entity_poly.entity_id
_entity_poly.type
_entity_poly.pdbx_seq_one_letter_code
_entity_poly.pdbx_strand_id
1 'polypeptide(L)' 'MTKRTLSRKSRYAVKRTSGFLIRMATHRGRKIISNRRKKKRKNLALFK' A
#
# COMPACT_ATOMS: atom_id res chain seq x y z
N MET A 1 16.92 -1.70 24.24
CA MET A 1 16.14 -1.60 22.99
C MET A 1 14.69 -1.95 23.28
N THR A 2 13.76 -1.01 23.10
CA THR A 2 12.32 -1.28 23.29
C THR A 2 11.67 -1.64 21.95
N LYS A 3 10.69 -2.54 21.98
CA LYS A 3 9.94 -2.95 20.79
C LYS A 3 9.14 -1.77 20.26
N ARG A 4 9.28 -1.46 18.96
CA ARG A 4 8.56 -0.37 18.28
C ARG A 4 7.49 -0.94 17.34
N THR A 5 6.42 -0.19 17.12
CA THR A 5 5.22 -0.63 16.39
C THR A 5 5.49 -0.99 14.92
N LEU A 6 6.39 -0.27 14.24
CA LEU A 6 6.74 -0.52 12.83
C LEU A 6 8.00 -1.37 12.65
N SER A 7 8.81 -1.60 13.69
CA SER A 7 10.13 -2.22 13.56
C SER A 7 10.11 -3.73 13.30
N ARG A 8 8.93 -4.38 13.37
CA ARG A 8 8.78 -5.84 13.23
C ARG A 8 8.05 -6.28 11.96
N LYS A 9 7.74 -5.36 11.03
CA LYS A 9 7.04 -5.70 9.78
C LYS A 9 8.03 -6.13 8.70
N SER A 10 7.94 -7.38 8.25
CA SER A 10 8.73 -7.88 7.12
C SER A 10 8.27 -7.23 5.80
N ARG A 11 9.17 -7.14 4.82
CA ARG A 11 8.87 -6.63 3.47
C ARG A 11 7.66 -7.34 2.86
N TYR A 12 7.57 -8.65 3.06
CA TYR A 12 6.46 -9.48 2.59
C TYR A 12 5.13 -9.06 3.22
N ALA A 13 5.09 -8.84 4.54
CA ALA A 13 3.88 -8.38 5.24
C ALA A 13 3.40 -7.03 4.70
N VAL A 14 4.31 -6.09 4.45
CA VAL A 14 3.93 -4.77 3.89
C VAL A 14 3.46 -4.89 2.43
N LYS A 15 4.07 -5.77 1.61
CA LYS A 15 3.62 -6.01 0.23
C LYS A 15 2.22 -6.60 0.19
N ARG A 16 1.91 -7.56 1.08
CA ARG A 16 0.59 -8.19 1.22
C ARG A 16 -0.50 -7.24 1.70
N THR A 17 -0.16 -6.17 2.42
CA THR A 17 -1.15 -5.18 2.88
C THR A 17 -1.28 -3.98 1.94
N SER A 18 -0.20 -3.58 1.28
CA SER A 18 -0.09 -2.27 0.64
C SER A 18 0.35 -2.30 -0.83
N GLY A 19 0.60 -3.48 -1.41
CA GLY A 19 0.99 -3.63 -2.80
C GLY A 19 -0.12 -3.26 -3.79
N PHE A 20 0.27 -2.95 -5.02
CA PHE A 20 -0.66 -2.52 -6.07
C PHE A 20 -1.75 -3.57 -6.36
N LEU A 21 -1.37 -4.84 -6.51
CA LEU A 21 -2.33 -5.93 -6.76
C LEU A 21 -3.38 -6.06 -5.64
N ILE A 22 -2.95 -5.91 -4.39
CA ILE A 22 -3.85 -5.94 -3.21
C ILE A 22 -4.83 -4.76 -3.25
N ARG A 23 -4.39 -3.58 -3.69
CA ARG A 23 -5.28 -2.44 -3.90
C ARG A 23 -6.27 -2.71 -5.03
N MET A 24 -5.88 -3.40 -6.09
CA MET A 24 -6.77 -3.69 -7.21
C MET A 24 -7.82 -4.78 -6.89
N ALA A 25 -7.52 -5.69 -5.96
CA ALA A 25 -8.42 -6.79 -5.59
C ALA A 25 -9.74 -6.33 -4.94
N THR A 26 -9.78 -5.16 -4.29
CA THR A 26 -10.98 -4.68 -3.58
C THR A 26 -11.60 -3.46 -4.26
N HIS A 27 -12.92 -3.28 -4.15
CA HIS A 27 -13.59 -2.09 -4.68
C HIS A 27 -13.03 -0.79 -4.03
N ARG A 28 -12.87 -0.79 -2.70
CA ARG A 28 -12.30 0.34 -1.96
C ARG A 28 -10.87 0.65 -2.40
N GLY A 29 -10.04 -0.36 -2.61
CA GLY A 29 -8.66 -0.19 -3.07
C GLY A 29 -8.59 0.41 -4.48
N ARG A 30 -9.45 -0.02 -5.41
CA ARG A 30 -9.59 0.59 -6.74
C ARG A 30 -9.94 2.08 -6.66
N LYS A 31 -10.87 2.46 -5.77
CA LYS A 31 -11.22 3.88 -5.53
C LYS A 31 -10.03 4.69 -4.99
N ILE A 32 -9.23 4.12 -4.10
CA ILE A 32 -7.99 4.75 -3.60
C ILE A 32 -7.02 5.01 -4.75
N ILE A 33 -6.76 4.03 -5.61
CA ILE A 33 -5.86 4.18 -6.76
C ILE A 33 -6.39 5.24 -7.73
N SER A 34 -7.70 5.26 -8.00
CA SER A 34 -8.34 6.29 -8.84
C SER A 34 -8.11 7.70 -8.27
N ASN A 35 -8.36 7.91 -6.97
CA ASN A 35 -8.14 9.20 -6.32
C ASN A 35 -6.66 9.62 -6.35
N ARG A 36 -5.73 8.67 -6.20
CA ARG A 36 -4.29 8.95 -6.30
C ARG A 36 -3.84 9.33 -7.71
N ARG A 37 -4.43 8.70 -8.75
CA ARG A 37 -4.23 9.07 -10.16
C ARG A 37 -4.80 10.46 -10.46
N LYS A 38 -6.00 10.78 -9.99
CA LYS A 38 -6.60 12.13 -10.11
C LYS A 38 -5.70 13.20 -9.50
N LYS A 39 -5.12 12.93 -8.33
CA LYS A 39 -4.14 13.82 -7.67
C LYS A 39 -2.74 13.77 -8.31
N LYS A 40 -2.52 13.00 -9.37
CA LYS A 40 -1.24 12.84 -10.08
C LYS A 40 -0.07 12.47 -9.15
N ARG A 41 -0.31 11.60 -8.18
CA ARG A 41 0.77 11.10 -7.29
C ARG A 41 1.75 10.26 -8.11
N LYS A 42 3.05 10.58 -8.04
CA LYS A 42 4.14 9.80 -8.67
C LYS A 42 4.06 8.31 -8.34
N ASN A 43 3.82 7.98 -7.07
CA ASN A 43 3.70 6.60 -6.61
C ASN A 43 2.25 6.29 -6.23
N LEU A 44 1.61 5.31 -6.88
CA LEU A 44 0.21 4.93 -6.60
C LEU A 44 0.08 3.92 -5.45
N ALA A 45 1.06 3.06 -5.27
CA ALA A 45 1.16 2.11 -4.17
C ALA A 45 2.60 2.05 -3.65
N LEU A 46 2.82 1.38 -2.52
CA LEU A 46 4.15 1.21 -1.92
C LEU A 46 5.04 0.26 -2.73
N PHE A 47 4.43 -0.74 -3.37
CA PHE A 47 5.11 -1.71 -4.23
C PHE A 47 4.34 -1.83 -5.54
N LYS A 48 5.08 -1.99 -6.63
CA LYS A 48 4.53 -2.28 -7.96
C LYS A 48 3.93 -3.68 -7.99
#